data_AF-K9QF40-F1
#
_entry.id   AF-K9QF40-F1
#
_cell.length_a   1.000
_cell.length_b   1.000
_cell.length_c   1.000
_cell.angle_alpha   90.00
_cell.angle_beta   90.00
_cell.angle_gamma   90.00
#
_symmetry.space_group_name_H-M   'P 1'
#
loop_
_entity.id
_entity.type
_entity.pdbx_description
1 polymer ?
#
loop_
_entity_poly.entity_id
_entity_poly.type
_entity_poly.pdbx_seq_one_letter_code
_entity_poly.pdbx_strand_id
1 'polypeptide(L)'
;MTRPPILQPGTSYTFSKYFELTYAPADILAEFDFKYERKRLDLPRYVDKVNCLEFLTGYLQRNLTYVNPISETARREVLIAPTLLEICAETHAQLNIEYPVNVNEKLKGTFDYYINSDVGMLVVEAKQSDLGRGFTQLAVELIALDQWIESATPILYGAVTTG
;
A
#
# COMPACT_ATOMS: atom_id res chain seq x y z
N MET A 1 -25.50 6.11 20.46
CA MET A 1 -26.25 5.47 19.35
C MET A 1 -25.30 4.47 18.70
N THR A 2 -25.67 3.19 18.64
CA THR A 2 -24.89 2.16 17.94
C THR A 2 -25.18 2.26 16.45
N ARG A 3 -24.17 2.58 15.65
CA ARG A 3 -24.24 2.58 14.19
C ARG A 3 -24.53 1.16 13.68
N PRO A 4 -25.37 0.97 12.64
CA PRO A 4 -25.53 -0.34 12.03
C PRO A 4 -24.19 -0.87 11.47
N PRO A 5 -23.92 -2.17 11.58
CA PRO A 5 -22.65 -2.76 11.13
C PRO A 5 -22.49 -2.61 9.61
N ILE A 6 -21.28 -2.25 9.19
CA ILE A 6 -20.93 -2.10 7.77
C ILE A 6 -20.59 -3.47 7.16
N LEU A 7 -19.85 -4.30 7.90
CA LEU A 7 -19.45 -5.62 7.44
C LEU A 7 -20.52 -6.65 7.81
N GLN A 8 -21.09 -7.29 6.78
CA GLN A 8 -22.16 -8.26 6.95
C GLN A 8 -21.61 -9.58 7.48
N PRO A 9 -22.22 -10.17 8.53
CA PRO A 9 -21.86 -11.50 9.00
C PRO A 9 -21.98 -12.55 7.88
N GLY A 10 -21.03 -13.48 7.82
CA GLY A 10 -21.01 -14.55 6.80
C GLY A 10 -20.62 -14.10 5.39
N THR A 11 -20.30 -12.82 5.18
CA THR A 11 -19.80 -12.32 3.88
C THR A 11 -18.28 -12.30 3.86
N SER A 12 -17.72 -12.82 2.77
CA SER A 12 -16.29 -12.73 2.46
C SER A 12 -15.94 -11.36 1.88
N TYR A 13 -14.98 -10.66 2.49
CA TYR A 13 -14.44 -9.39 2.03
C TYR A 13 -12.98 -9.55 1.61
N THR A 14 -12.67 -9.17 0.36
CA THR A 14 -11.29 -9.06 -0.13
C THR A 14 -10.83 -7.60 -0.08
N PHE A 15 -9.52 -7.34 -0.08
CA PHE A 15 -8.98 -5.96 -0.10
C PHE A 15 -9.58 -5.08 -1.21
N SER A 16 -9.79 -5.65 -2.40
CA SER A 16 -10.45 -4.93 -3.50
C SER A 16 -11.92 -4.56 -3.23
N LYS A 17 -12.66 -5.35 -2.43
CA LYS A 17 -14.02 -4.97 -2.02
C LYS A 17 -14.02 -3.75 -1.10
N TYR A 18 -13.00 -3.59 -0.25
CA TYR A 18 -12.89 -2.40 0.61
C TYR A 18 -12.67 -1.11 -0.18
N PHE A 19 -11.99 -1.18 -1.32
CA PHE A 19 -11.89 -0.06 -2.26
C PHE A 19 -13.25 0.35 -2.83
N GLU A 20 -14.16 -0.60 -3.05
CA GLU A 20 -15.48 -0.35 -3.62
C GLU A 20 -16.49 0.22 -2.61
N LEU A 21 -16.23 0.05 -1.30
CA LEU A 21 -17.09 0.57 -0.24
C LEU A 21 -17.13 2.11 -0.26
N THR A 22 -18.32 2.66 -0.12
CA THR A 22 -18.55 4.12 -0.14
C THR A 22 -18.52 4.76 1.26
N TYR A 23 -18.06 4.03 2.27
CA TYR A 23 -17.95 4.50 3.65
C TYR A 23 -16.63 5.23 3.89
N ALA A 24 -16.60 6.11 4.90
CA ALA A 24 -15.37 6.79 5.28
C ALA A 24 -14.34 5.78 5.86
N PRO A 25 -13.03 6.00 5.68
CA PRO A 25 -11.99 5.11 6.22
C PRO A 25 -12.16 4.84 7.72
N ALA A 26 -12.45 5.87 8.51
CA ALA A 26 -12.66 5.76 9.95
C ALA A 26 -13.78 4.79 10.32
N ASP A 27 -14.84 4.74 9.50
CA ASP A 27 -16.00 3.90 9.76
C ASP A 27 -15.69 2.43 9.48
N ILE A 28 -14.93 2.17 8.41
CA ILE A 28 -14.49 0.82 8.04
C ILE A 28 -13.51 0.29 9.08
N LEU A 29 -12.55 1.11 9.53
CA LEU A 29 -11.55 0.72 10.53
C LEU A 29 -12.18 0.43 11.90
N ALA A 30 -13.26 1.12 12.25
CA ALA A 30 -14.00 0.85 13.48
C ALA A 30 -14.64 -0.55 13.51
N GLU A 31 -14.91 -1.18 12.35
CA GLU A 31 -15.41 -2.57 12.29
C GLU A 31 -14.34 -3.61 12.68
N PHE A 32 -13.10 -3.16 12.83
CA PHE A 32 -11.95 -3.95 13.27
C PHE A 32 -11.39 -3.48 14.62
N ASP A 33 -12.12 -2.61 15.33
CA ASP A 33 -11.68 -1.98 16.59
C ASP A 33 -10.46 -1.06 16.45
N PHE A 34 -10.17 -0.56 15.25
CA PHE A 34 -9.11 0.43 15.00
C PHE A 34 -9.65 1.86 15.02
N LYS A 35 -8.77 2.80 15.39
CA LYS A 35 -9.04 4.24 15.31
C LYS A 35 -8.32 4.86 14.12
N TYR A 36 -8.96 5.85 13.52
CA TYR A 36 -8.39 6.63 12.44
C TYR A 36 -7.99 8.03 12.93
N GLU A 37 -6.75 8.41 12.66
CA GLU A 37 -6.24 9.76 12.86
C GLU A 37 -5.64 10.29 11.56
N ARG A 38 -6.00 11.52 11.19
CA ARG A 38 -5.35 12.24 10.09
C ARG A 38 -4.42 13.29 10.66
N LYS A 39 -3.11 13.05 10.54
CA LYS A 39 -2.07 13.95 11.04
C LYS A 39 -0.98 14.14 10.00
N ARG A 40 -0.34 15.31 10.02
CA ARG A 40 0.93 15.51 9.32
C ARG A 40 2.02 14.76 10.08
N LEU A 41 2.66 13.82 9.40
CA LEU A 41 3.80 13.09 9.95
C LEU A 41 5.09 13.91 9.71
N ASP A 42 5.92 14.00 10.75
CA ASP A 42 7.30 14.47 10.61
C ASP A 42 8.19 13.23 10.51
N LEU A 43 8.46 12.80 9.28
CA LEU A 43 9.22 11.60 9.01
C LEU A 43 10.72 11.90 9.05
N PRO A 44 11.56 10.98 9.58
CA PRO A 44 13.00 11.10 9.52
C PRO A 44 13.45 11.36 8.08
N ARG A 45 14.39 12.29 7.91
CA ARG A 45 14.99 12.58 6.61
C ARG A 45 16.33 11.88 6.51
N TYR A 46 16.50 11.09 5.47
CA TYR A 46 17.80 10.59 5.08
C TYR A 46 18.60 11.75 4.46
N VAL A 47 19.79 12.03 5.01
CA VAL A 47 20.63 13.17 4.62
C VAL A 47 21.87 12.77 3.82
N ASP A 48 22.19 11.47 3.81
CA ASP A 48 23.31 10.94 3.07
C ASP A 48 22.96 10.76 1.59
N LYS A 49 23.96 10.38 0.80
CA LYS A 49 23.80 10.17 -0.64
C LYS A 49 22.91 8.96 -0.91
N VAL A 50 21.91 9.15 -1.76
CA VAL A 50 21.13 8.08 -2.40
C VAL A 50 21.73 7.82 -3.78
N ASN A 51 22.25 6.61 -4.03
CA ASN A 51 23.07 6.35 -5.21
C ASN A 51 22.23 6.10 -6.48
N CYS A 52 21.02 5.57 -6.34
CA CYS A 52 20.14 5.17 -7.43
C CYS A 52 19.49 6.35 -8.15
N LEU A 53 19.53 7.58 -7.61
CA LEU A 53 18.76 8.70 -8.14
C LEU A 53 19.09 9.06 -9.58
N GLU A 54 20.38 9.05 -9.95
CA GLU A 54 20.81 9.38 -11.32
C GLU A 54 20.29 8.32 -12.30
N PHE A 55 20.48 7.03 -11.96
CA PHE A 55 20.00 5.92 -12.77
C PHE A 55 18.47 5.94 -12.90
N LEU A 56 17.75 6.04 -11.78
CA LEU A 56 16.29 6.01 -11.75
C LEU A 56 15.71 7.19 -12.52
N THR A 57 16.27 8.40 -12.35
CA THR A 57 15.83 9.59 -13.12
C THR A 57 15.99 9.35 -14.61
N GLY A 58 17.15 8.85 -15.05
CA GLY A 58 17.40 8.55 -16.47
C GLY A 58 16.48 7.45 -17.01
N TYR A 59 16.24 6.39 -16.24
CA TYR A 59 15.34 5.30 -16.58
C TYR A 59 13.90 5.82 -16.77
N LEU A 60 13.37 6.55 -15.80
CA LEU A 60 12.00 7.06 -15.81
C LEU A 60 11.81 8.05 -16.97
N GLN A 61 12.70 9.04 -17.11
CA GLN A 61 12.63 10.03 -18.18
C GLN A 61 12.67 9.39 -19.56
N ARG A 62 13.60 8.45 -19.80
CA ARG A 62 13.70 7.76 -21.08
C ARG A 62 12.43 6.97 -21.37
N ASN A 63 11.97 6.14 -20.44
CA ASN A 63 10.86 5.21 -20.72
C ASN A 63 9.52 5.93 -20.88
N LEU A 64 9.32 7.07 -20.21
CA LEU A 64 8.15 7.93 -20.41
C LEU A 64 8.10 8.57 -21.82
N THR A 65 9.20 8.61 -22.57
CA THR A 65 9.16 9.02 -23.99
C THR A 65 8.61 7.93 -24.92
N TYR A 66 8.65 6.67 -24.48
CA TYR A 66 8.25 5.51 -25.29
C TYR A 66 6.92 4.88 -24.83
N VAL A 67 6.53 5.10 -23.57
CA VAL A 67 5.32 4.53 -22.98
C VAL A 67 4.47 5.63 -22.37
N ASN A 68 3.19 5.65 -22.75
CA ASN A 68 2.20 6.52 -22.13
C ASN A 68 1.56 5.80 -20.93
N PRO A 69 1.74 6.26 -19.68
CA PRO A 69 1.33 5.55 -18.47
C PRO A 69 -0.18 5.72 -18.14
N ILE A 70 -1.06 5.49 -19.12
CA ILE A 70 -2.52 5.64 -18.96
C ILE A 70 -3.11 4.46 -18.19
N SER A 71 -2.67 3.23 -18.48
CA SER A 71 -3.16 2.02 -17.81
C SER A 71 -2.44 1.78 -16.49
N GLU A 72 -3.11 1.08 -15.57
CA GLU A 72 -2.51 0.59 -14.31
C GLU A 72 -1.26 -0.25 -14.60
N THR A 73 -1.33 -1.18 -15.57
CA THR A 73 -0.19 -1.97 -16.00
C THR A 73 1.00 -1.11 -16.46
N ALA A 74 0.76 -0.06 -17.24
CA ALA A 74 1.84 0.80 -17.72
C ALA A 74 2.50 1.59 -16.56
N ARG A 75 1.71 2.11 -15.61
CA ARG A 75 2.26 2.76 -14.42
C ARG A 75 3.05 1.80 -13.54
N ARG A 76 2.51 0.61 -13.31
CA ARG A 76 3.18 -0.48 -12.59
C ARG A 76 4.57 -0.77 -13.17
N GLU A 77 4.67 -0.97 -14.47
CA GLU A 77 5.92 -1.37 -15.12
C GLU A 77 6.92 -0.22 -15.31
N VAL A 78 6.44 0.99 -15.58
CA VAL A 78 7.29 2.12 -15.99
C VAL A 78 7.65 3.04 -14.83
N LEU A 79 6.80 3.13 -13.80
CA LEU A 79 6.96 4.06 -12.69
C LEU A 79 7.16 3.34 -11.36
N ILE A 80 6.18 2.53 -10.95
CA ILE A 80 6.09 2.03 -9.57
C ILE A 80 7.14 0.95 -9.32
N ALA A 81 7.12 -0.15 -10.09
CA ALA A 81 8.03 -1.27 -9.87
C ALA A 81 9.53 -0.86 -9.98
N PRO A 82 9.95 -0.08 -11.00
CA PRO A 82 11.33 0.40 -11.08
C PRO A 82 11.73 1.24 -9.86
N THR A 83 10.86 2.13 -9.39
CA THR A 83 11.14 2.96 -8.21
C THR A 83 11.31 2.11 -6.95
N LEU A 84 10.41 1.14 -6.73
CA LEU A 84 10.47 0.27 -5.56
C LEU A 84 11.67 -0.69 -5.61
N LEU A 85 12.06 -1.16 -6.79
CA LEU A 85 13.26 -1.99 -6.97
C LEU A 85 14.53 -1.24 -6.59
N GLU A 86 14.65 0.03 -6.99
CA GLU A 86 15.80 0.86 -6.62
C GLU A 86 15.82 1.16 -5.11
N ILE A 87 14.65 1.38 -4.49
CA ILE A 87 14.56 1.52 -3.03
C ILE A 87 15.04 0.24 -2.34
N CYS A 88 14.53 -0.92 -2.75
CA CYS A 88 14.94 -2.21 -2.18
C CYS A 88 16.43 -2.49 -2.37
N ALA A 89 17.02 -2.11 -3.52
CA ALA A 89 18.45 -2.26 -3.78
C ALA A 89 19.29 -1.40 -2.83
N GLU A 90 18.90 -0.14 -2.60
CA GLU A 90 19.58 0.79 -1.67
C GLU A 90 19.45 0.35 -0.22
N THR A 91 18.30 -0.21 0.18
CA THR A 91 18.04 -0.60 1.58
C THR A 91 18.33 -2.07 1.87
N HIS A 92 18.82 -2.83 0.90
CA HIS A 92 19.01 -4.29 0.97
C HIS A 92 17.73 -5.04 1.43
N ALA A 93 16.56 -4.60 0.95
CA ALA A 93 15.27 -5.18 1.26
C ALA A 93 14.75 -6.07 0.12
N GLN A 94 13.78 -6.92 0.42
CA GLN A 94 13.12 -7.76 -0.59
C GLN A 94 11.79 -7.14 -1.02
N LEU A 95 11.57 -6.99 -2.32
CA LEU A 95 10.26 -6.60 -2.86
C LEU A 95 9.43 -7.86 -3.16
N ASN A 96 8.25 -7.97 -2.56
CA ASN A 96 7.23 -8.93 -2.97
C ASN A 96 6.19 -8.20 -3.81
N ILE A 97 5.87 -8.74 -4.98
CA ILE A 97 4.89 -8.18 -5.92
C ILE A 97 3.70 -9.14 -5.95
N GLU A 98 2.49 -8.61 -5.86
CA GLU A 98 1.26 -9.40 -5.82
C GLU A 98 1.31 -10.51 -4.74
N TYR A 99 1.67 -10.12 -3.52
CA TYR A 99 1.85 -11.05 -2.41
C TYR A 99 0.49 -11.48 -1.81
N PRO A 100 0.12 -12.78 -1.87
CA PRO A 100 -1.18 -13.25 -1.39
C PRO A 100 -1.21 -13.33 0.15
N VAL A 101 -2.31 -12.87 0.74
CA VAL A 101 -2.56 -12.89 2.19
C VAL A 101 -3.96 -13.42 2.47
N ASN A 102 -4.07 -14.29 3.47
CA ASN A 102 -5.36 -14.81 3.92
C ASN A 102 -5.37 -15.02 5.44
N VAL A 103 -5.69 -13.96 6.16
CA VAL A 103 -5.81 -14.00 7.62
C VAL A 103 -7.17 -14.57 8.02
N ASN A 104 -8.25 -14.08 7.42
CA ASN A 104 -9.62 -14.56 7.63
C ASN A 104 -10.58 -14.08 6.52
N GLU A 105 -11.88 -14.38 6.66
CA GLU A 105 -12.91 -14.00 5.69
C GLU A 105 -13.07 -12.50 5.44
N LYS A 106 -12.60 -11.64 6.36
CA LYS A 106 -12.61 -10.18 6.24
C LYS A 106 -11.25 -9.58 5.85
N LEU A 107 -10.17 -10.32 6.03
CA LEU A 107 -8.78 -9.85 5.84
C LEU A 107 -8.05 -10.82 4.90
N LYS A 108 -8.37 -10.74 3.61
CA LYS A 108 -7.74 -11.56 2.57
C LYS A 108 -7.66 -10.86 1.22
N GLY A 109 -6.73 -11.29 0.39
CA GLY A 109 -6.50 -10.74 -0.94
C GLY A 109 -5.02 -10.77 -1.28
N THR A 110 -4.59 -9.75 -2.00
CA THR A 110 -3.22 -9.62 -2.49
C THR A 110 -2.73 -8.21 -2.20
N PHE A 111 -1.51 -8.10 -1.66
CA PHE A 111 -0.80 -6.83 -1.57
C PHE A 111 -0.14 -6.51 -2.91
N ASP A 112 -0.36 -5.31 -3.45
CA ASP A 112 0.24 -4.90 -4.72
C ASP A 112 1.77 -4.97 -4.65
N TYR A 113 2.35 -4.31 -3.63
CA TYR A 113 3.78 -4.35 -3.35
C TYR A 113 4.04 -4.34 -1.85
N TYR A 114 4.85 -5.28 -1.39
CA TYR A 114 5.30 -5.35 -0.01
C TYR A 114 6.83 -5.40 0.05
N ILE A 115 7.43 -4.33 0.55
CA ILE A 115 8.85 -4.28 0.89
C ILE A 115 9.02 -4.98 2.24
N ASN A 116 9.64 -6.16 2.21
CA ASN A 116 9.92 -6.94 3.40
C ASN A 116 11.29 -6.52 3.99
N SER A 117 11.25 -5.89 5.16
CA SER A 117 12.39 -5.46 5.97
C SER A 117 11.98 -5.41 7.44
N ASP A 118 12.90 -5.07 8.35
CA ASP A 118 12.60 -4.98 9.79
C ASP A 118 11.42 -4.05 10.10
N VAL A 119 11.28 -2.96 9.35
CA VAL A 119 10.18 -2.00 9.48
C VAL A 119 9.01 -2.33 8.55
N GLY A 120 9.30 -2.89 7.36
CA GLY A 120 8.32 -3.24 6.35
C GLY A 120 7.61 -2.02 5.74
N MET A 121 7.24 -2.10 4.46
CA MET A 121 6.41 -1.07 3.84
C MET A 121 5.47 -1.68 2.81
N LEU A 122 4.19 -1.36 2.94
CA LEU A 122 3.15 -1.70 1.99
C LEU A 122 2.91 -0.54 1.02
N VAL A 123 2.83 -0.83 -0.28
CA VAL A 123 2.51 0.18 -1.30
C VAL A 123 1.34 -0.31 -2.14
N VAL A 124 0.32 0.53 -2.25
CA VAL A 124 -0.92 0.24 -3.00
C VAL A 124 -1.05 1.23 -4.15
N GLU A 125 -1.42 0.75 -5.34
CA GLU A 125 -1.81 1.63 -6.44
C GLU A 125 -3.27 2.08 -6.25
N ALA A 126 -3.50 3.39 -6.24
CA ALA A 126 -4.84 3.95 -6.26
C ALA A 126 -5.50 3.68 -7.61
N LYS A 127 -6.41 2.71 -7.63
CA LYS A 127 -7.29 2.44 -8.78
C LYS A 127 -8.07 3.71 -9.14
N GLN A 128 -8.21 3.97 -10.44
CA GLN A 128 -8.89 5.17 -10.96
C GLN A 128 -8.38 6.51 -10.39
N SER A 129 -7.15 6.55 -9.87
CA SER A 129 -6.58 7.72 -9.18
C SER A 129 -7.37 8.17 -7.93
N ASP A 130 -8.23 7.32 -7.36
CA ASP A 130 -8.94 7.63 -6.11
C ASP A 130 -8.07 7.30 -4.91
N LEU A 131 -7.27 8.28 -4.49
CA LEU A 131 -6.43 8.17 -3.29
C LEU A 131 -7.25 7.89 -2.03
N GLY A 132 -8.47 8.42 -1.92
CA GLY A 132 -9.30 8.26 -0.73
C GLY A 132 -9.69 6.81 -0.50
N ARG A 133 -10.17 6.15 -1.56
CA ARG A 133 -10.47 4.71 -1.53
C ARG A 133 -9.21 3.86 -1.46
N GLY A 134 -8.13 4.29 -2.11
CA GLY A 134 -6.82 3.66 -1.98
C GLY A 134 -6.33 3.63 -0.52
N PHE A 135 -6.54 4.72 0.24
CA PHE A 135 -6.20 4.77 1.67
C PHE A 135 -7.06 3.81 2.50
N THR A 136 -8.36 3.69 2.20
CA THR A 136 -9.23 2.71 2.86
C THR A 136 -8.71 1.29 2.64
N GLN A 137 -8.39 0.94 1.39
CA GLN A 137 -7.82 -0.37 1.06
C GLN A 137 -6.51 -0.59 1.81
N LEU A 138 -5.56 0.35 1.71
CA LEU A 138 -4.26 0.28 2.40
C LEU A 138 -4.41 0.09 3.91
N ALA A 139 -5.33 0.82 4.55
CA ALA A 139 -5.50 0.73 5.99
C ALA A 139 -6.00 -0.65 6.44
N VAL A 140 -6.88 -1.28 5.68
CA VAL A 140 -7.34 -2.66 5.93
C VAL A 140 -6.21 -3.67 5.64
N GLU A 141 -5.44 -3.45 4.59
CA GLU A 141 -4.27 -4.28 4.28
C GLU A 141 -3.19 -4.21 5.37
N LEU A 142 -2.96 -3.04 6.00
CA LEU A 142 -2.05 -2.91 7.13
C LEU A 142 -2.52 -3.68 8.36
N ILE A 143 -3.83 -3.74 8.63
CA ILE A 143 -4.40 -4.58 9.69
C ILE A 143 -4.14 -6.06 9.38
N ALA A 144 -4.31 -6.47 8.12
CA ALA A 144 -4.01 -7.84 7.71
C ALA A 144 -2.52 -8.15 7.82
N LEU A 145 -1.64 -7.21 7.44
CA LEU A 145 -0.19 -7.36 7.54
C LEU A 145 0.25 -7.56 8.99
N ASP A 146 -0.26 -6.74 9.92
CA ASP A 146 -0.01 -6.87 11.38
C ASP A 146 -0.34 -8.27 11.91
N GLN A 147 -1.41 -8.89 11.42
CA GLN A 147 -1.82 -10.24 11.82
C GLN A 147 -1.09 -11.35 11.04
N TRP A 148 -0.49 -11.02 9.90
CA TRP A 148 0.15 -11.99 9.00
C TRP A 148 1.63 -12.20 9.31
N ILE A 149 2.33 -11.16 9.79
CA ILE A 149 3.76 -11.22 10.09
C ILE A 149 4.03 -11.30 11.59
N GLU A 150 5.06 -12.04 11.98
CA GLU A 150 5.61 -12.00 13.33
C GLU A 150 6.67 -10.90 13.40
N SER A 151 6.23 -9.63 13.52
CA SER A 151 7.14 -8.49 13.66
C SER A 151 7.08 -7.91 15.08
N ALA A 152 8.26 -7.60 15.63
CA ALA A 152 8.37 -6.84 16.88
C ALA A 152 8.24 -5.32 16.67
N THR A 153 8.13 -4.87 15.42
CA THR A 153 8.09 -3.44 15.09
C THR A 153 6.70 -2.86 15.41
N PRO A 154 6.62 -1.81 16.26
CA PRO A 154 5.33 -1.27 16.70
C PRO A 154 4.60 -0.45 15.64
N ILE A 155 5.23 -0.17 14.50
CA ILE A 155 4.71 0.72 13.45
C ILE A 155 4.92 0.08 12.10
N LEU A 156 3.82 -0.11 11.35
CA LEU A 156 3.83 -0.51 9.95
C LEU A 156 3.62 0.72 9.07
N TYR A 157 4.38 0.81 7.98
CA TYR A 157 4.26 1.92 7.02
C TYR A 157 3.49 1.48 5.77
N GLY A 158 2.68 2.40 5.27
CA GLY A 158 1.92 2.23 4.05
C GLY A 158 1.96 3.48 3.18
N ALA A 159 1.93 3.32 1.86
CA ALA A 159 1.75 4.41 0.90
C ALA A 159 0.73 4.06 -0.18
N VAL A 160 0.05 5.08 -0.67
CA VAL A 160 -0.84 5.00 -1.83
C VAL A 160 -0.23 5.85 -2.93
N THR A 161 -0.11 5.30 -4.14
CA THR A 161 0.44 6.01 -5.31
C THR A 161 -0.51 5.98 -6.49
N THR A 162 -0.46 7.00 -7.35
CA THR A 162 -1.18 7.05 -8.63
C THR A 162 -0.26 6.83 -9.82
N GLY A 163 0.96 6.32 -9.59
CA GLY A 163 2.07 6.34 -10.54
C GLY A 163 3.14 7.33 -10.13
#